data_AF-A0A2A4ZLG6-F1
#
_entry.id   AF-A0A2A4ZLG6-F1
#
_cell.length_a   1.000
_cell.length_b   1.000
_cell.length_c   1.000
_cell.angle_alpha   90.00
_cell.angle_beta   90.00
_cell.angle_gamma   90.00
#
_symmetry.space_group_name_H-M   'P 1'
#
loop_
_entity.id
_entity.type
_entity.pdbx_description
1 polymer ?
#
loop_
_entity_poly.entity_id
_entity_poly.type
_entity_poly.pdbx_seq_one_letter_code
_entity_poly.pdbx_strand_id
1 'polypeptide(L)'
;MPKVSLVSLLFVVTVFWPQTVLSQTRDPEGDTGGYSGNSDEHDGPGDEGRSGLRHSDQVVARLNSISALCEGADIYVIDCLAERLETLEREMSGLVGFGDARRIFRDTAAQLRAITQNNLDPNQPRARMQSRDGRLRSARPLTAVTPARKRQAISQAVAVLAEAETQLLRSGEASSRRAVQYQQIAAALGSNKVLLRSV
;
A
#
# COMPACT_ATOMS: atom_id res chain seq x y z
N MET A 1 -58.99 7.06 1.39
CA MET A 1 -59.44 7.03 -0.02
C MET A 1 -59.04 8.37 -0.65
N PRO A 2 -58.47 8.49 -1.88
CA PRO A 2 -58.31 7.50 -2.95
C PRO A 2 -56.91 7.42 -3.65
N LYS A 3 -56.75 6.33 -4.41
CA LYS A 3 -56.03 6.12 -5.69
C LYS A 3 -54.48 6.13 -5.74
N VAL A 4 -53.97 4.91 -5.67
CA VAL A 4 -52.82 4.35 -6.38
C VAL A 4 -52.81 4.80 -7.86
N SER A 5 -51.64 5.17 -8.38
CA SER A 5 -51.36 5.11 -9.81
C SER A 5 -49.99 4.50 -10.07
N LEU A 6 -50.03 3.34 -10.71
CA LEU A 6 -48.94 2.49 -11.13
C LEU A 6 -48.52 2.95 -12.53
N VAL A 7 -47.29 3.41 -12.70
CA VAL A 7 -46.71 3.69 -14.02
C VAL A 7 -45.43 2.87 -14.16
N SER A 8 -45.61 1.72 -14.78
CA SER A 8 -44.56 0.86 -15.30
C SER A 8 -43.92 1.56 -16.50
N LEU A 9 -42.61 1.84 -16.41
CA LEU A 9 -41.83 2.38 -17.53
C LEU A 9 -40.70 1.38 -17.83
N LEU A 10 -40.98 0.56 -18.84
CA LEU A 10 -40.04 -0.29 -19.55
C LEU A 10 -38.90 0.57 -20.13
N PHE A 11 -37.71 0.50 -19.52
CA PHE A 11 -36.49 1.01 -20.14
C PHE A 11 -35.89 -0.07 -21.02
N VAL A 12 -35.98 0.18 -22.33
CA VAL A 12 -35.39 -0.59 -23.42
C VAL A 12 -33.87 -0.64 -23.25
N VAL A 13 -33.33 -1.85 -23.09
CA VAL A 13 -31.88 -2.11 -23.12
C VAL A 13 -31.41 -2.00 -24.56
N THR A 14 -30.82 -0.86 -24.95
CA THR A 14 -30.10 -0.73 -26.22
C THR A 14 -28.68 -1.25 -26.05
N VAL A 15 -28.46 -2.48 -26.49
CA VAL A 15 -27.13 -3.10 -26.62
C VAL A 15 -26.39 -2.40 -27.76
N PHE A 16 -25.43 -1.54 -27.41
CA PHE A 16 -24.57 -0.84 -28.37
C PHE A 16 -23.23 -1.58 -28.46
N TRP A 17 -23.09 -2.46 -29.46
CA TRP A 17 -21.83 -3.10 -29.84
C TRP A 17 -21.14 -2.24 -30.92
N PRO A 18 -19.95 -1.65 -30.67
CA PRO A 18 -19.15 -1.07 -31.74
C PRO A 18 -18.25 -2.14 -32.38
N GLN A 19 -18.21 -2.09 -33.71
CA GLN A 19 -17.56 -3.07 -34.58
C GLN A 19 -16.03 -2.98 -34.54
N THR A 20 -15.39 -4.15 -34.67
CA THR A 20 -13.97 -4.31 -34.92
C THR A 20 -13.61 -3.77 -36.30
N VAL A 21 -12.86 -2.67 -36.34
CA VAL A 21 -12.24 -2.15 -37.56
C VAL A 21 -10.89 -2.85 -37.75
N LEU A 22 -10.77 -3.67 -38.80
CA LEU A 22 -9.50 -4.17 -39.32
C LEU A 22 -8.91 -3.13 -40.26
N SER A 23 -7.81 -2.49 -39.86
CA SER A 23 -6.95 -1.73 -40.78
C SER A 23 -5.71 -2.56 -41.05
N GLN A 24 -5.60 -3.08 -42.28
CA GLN A 24 -4.36 -3.61 -42.83
C GLN A 24 -3.64 -2.49 -43.58
N THR A 25 -2.41 -2.18 -43.19
CA THR A 25 -1.45 -1.49 -44.05
C THR A 25 -0.07 -2.13 -43.89
N ARG A 26 0.48 -2.49 -45.06
CA ARG A 26 1.78 -3.09 -45.36
C ARG A 26 2.98 -2.43 -44.67
N ASP A 27 3.97 -3.28 -44.38
CA ASP A 27 5.37 -2.95 -44.12
C ASP A 27 6.02 -2.06 -45.21
N PRO A 28 7.02 -1.26 -44.80
CA PRO A 28 8.30 -1.36 -45.47
C PRO A 28 9.49 -1.59 -44.52
N GLU A 29 10.43 -2.29 -45.13
CA GLU A 29 11.74 -2.79 -44.73
C GLU A 29 12.73 -1.70 -44.24
N GLY A 30 13.45 -2.02 -43.16
CA GLY A 30 14.87 -1.65 -42.95
C GLY A 30 15.20 -0.30 -42.31
N ASP A 31 15.62 -0.32 -41.02
CA ASP A 31 16.98 0.13 -40.66
C ASP A 31 17.42 -0.44 -39.29
N THR A 32 18.63 -0.97 -39.26
CA THR A 32 19.28 -1.57 -38.11
C THR A 32 19.98 -0.51 -37.27
N GLY A 33 19.32 -0.07 -36.19
CA GLY A 33 19.94 0.74 -35.13
C GLY A 33 20.10 -0.08 -33.86
N GLY A 34 21.32 -0.59 -33.61
CA GLY A 34 21.65 -1.37 -32.42
C GLY A 34 21.63 -0.53 -31.15
N TYR A 35 20.59 -0.70 -30.34
CA TYR A 35 20.58 -0.29 -28.94
C TYR A 35 21.02 -1.49 -28.09
N SER A 36 22.32 -1.56 -27.79
CA SER A 36 22.85 -2.48 -26.79
C SER A 36 22.46 -1.97 -25.39
N GLY A 37 21.22 -2.26 -24.99
CA GLY A 37 20.82 -2.24 -23.59
C GLY A 37 21.34 -3.49 -22.91
N ASN A 38 22.54 -3.41 -22.32
CA ASN A 38 23.05 -4.46 -21.44
C ASN A 38 22.37 -4.29 -20.08
N SER A 39 21.34 -5.08 -19.83
CA SER A 39 20.67 -5.19 -18.53
C SER A 39 20.72 -6.64 -18.09
N ASP A 40 21.90 -7.11 -17.69
CA ASP A 40 22.08 -8.41 -17.03
C ASP A 40 23.34 -8.38 -16.17
N GLU A 41 23.22 -7.81 -14.97
CA GLU A 41 24.11 -8.09 -13.84
C GLU A 41 23.23 -8.14 -12.58
N HIS A 42 22.52 -9.25 -12.41
CA HIS A 42 22.03 -9.68 -11.10
C HIS A 42 22.91 -10.85 -10.65
N ASP A 43 24.08 -10.49 -10.14
CA ASP A 43 24.99 -11.39 -9.44
C ASP A 43 24.84 -11.19 -7.93
N GLY A 44 24.85 -12.29 -7.18
CA GLY A 44 25.13 -12.29 -5.73
C GLY A 44 23.94 -12.36 -4.76
N PRO A 45 23.81 -13.45 -3.97
CA PRO A 45 23.08 -13.45 -2.72
C PRO A 45 23.98 -12.90 -1.60
N GLY A 46 23.67 -11.72 -1.05
CA GLY A 46 24.28 -11.25 0.20
C GLY A 46 24.47 -9.74 0.30
N ASP A 47 23.56 -9.09 1.04
CA ASP A 47 23.86 -8.20 2.18
C ASP A 47 22.53 -7.57 2.64
N GLU A 48 21.82 -8.23 3.57
CA GLU A 48 20.65 -7.65 4.25
C GLU A 48 21.10 -6.62 5.31
N GLY A 49 22.04 -5.76 4.93
CA GLY A 49 22.65 -4.72 5.71
C GLY A 49 22.27 -3.34 5.19
N ARG A 50 21.22 -2.73 5.76
CA ARG A 50 21.04 -1.26 5.85
C ARG A 50 21.12 -0.42 4.55
N SER A 51 20.95 -0.99 3.37
CA SER A 51 20.85 -0.19 2.14
C SER A 51 19.50 0.53 2.11
N GLY A 52 19.51 1.83 2.42
CA GLY A 52 18.34 2.70 2.34
C GLY A 52 17.77 2.77 0.91
N LEU A 53 16.49 3.10 0.79
CA LEU A 53 15.79 3.16 -0.48
C LEU A 53 16.36 4.26 -1.36
N ARG A 54 16.57 3.94 -2.65
CA ARG A 54 17.14 4.87 -3.65
C ARG A 54 16.13 5.35 -4.68
N HIS A 55 15.05 4.58 -4.86
CA HIS A 55 14.04 4.82 -5.89
C HIS A 55 12.63 4.64 -5.30
N SER A 56 11.64 5.32 -5.87
CA SER A 56 10.27 5.34 -5.34
C SER A 56 9.50 4.04 -5.55
N ASP A 57 9.81 3.30 -6.62
CA ASP A 57 9.29 1.95 -6.87
C ASP A 57 9.66 0.97 -5.74
N GLN A 58 10.82 1.17 -5.11
CA GLN A 58 11.22 0.38 -3.94
C GLN A 58 10.31 0.68 -2.73
N VAL A 59 9.80 1.91 -2.59
CA VAL A 59 8.82 2.26 -1.54
C VAL A 59 7.52 1.49 -1.77
N VAL A 60 7.05 1.43 -3.02
CA VAL A 60 5.86 0.67 -3.42
C VAL A 60 6.05 -0.82 -3.14
N ALA A 61 7.18 -1.39 -3.57
CA ALA A 61 7.51 -2.80 -3.30
C ALA A 61 7.56 -3.09 -1.80
N ARG A 62 8.14 -2.19 -0.99
CA ARG A 62 8.14 -2.31 0.46
C ARG A 62 6.73 -2.28 1.03
N LEU A 63 5.88 -1.33 0.66
CA LEU A 63 4.49 -1.27 1.13
C LEU A 63 3.70 -2.56 0.84
N ASN A 64 3.91 -3.17 -0.32
CA ASN A 64 3.28 -4.45 -0.65
C ASN A 64 3.82 -5.60 0.23
N SER A 65 5.13 -5.61 0.50
CA SER A 65 5.73 -6.59 1.41
C SER A 65 5.25 -6.46 2.86
N ILE A 66 4.87 -5.25 3.30
CA ILE A 66 4.26 -5.02 4.61
C ILE A 66 2.93 -5.76 4.72
N SER A 67 2.08 -5.68 3.70
CA SER A 67 0.79 -6.38 3.70
C SER A 67 0.99 -7.89 3.83
N ALA A 68 1.92 -8.46 3.07
CA ALA A 68 2.23 -9.89 3.11
C ALA A 68 2.77 -10.36 4.48
N LEU A 69 3.58 -9.54 5.15
CA LEU A 69 4.07 -9.86 6.50
C LEU A 69 2.96 -9.80 7.54
N CYS A 70 2.05 -8.82 7.43
CA CYS A 70 1.03 -8.57 8.45
C CYS A 70 -0.27 -9.35 8.25
N GLU A 71 -0.43 -10.10 7.14
CA GLU A 71 -1.63 -10.91 6.85
C GLU A 71 -2.01 -11.88 7.97
N GLY A 72 -1.02 -12.54 8.58
CA GLY A 72 -1.23 -13.49 9.68
C GLY A 72 -1.18 -12.89 11.08
N ALA A 73 -1.13 -11.57 11.22
CA ALA A 73 -0.86 -10.92 12.51
C ALA A 73 -2.09 -10.83 13.43
N ASP A 74 -3.31 -10.97 12.92
CA ASP A 74 -4.57 -10.98 13.70
C ASP A 74 -4.63 -9.86 14.76
N ILE A 75 -4.61 -10.20 16.06
CA ILE A 75 -4.63 -9.24 17.18
C ILE A 75 -3.40 -8.30 17.23
N TYR A 76 -2.33 -8.61 16.49
CA TYR A 76 -1.12 -7.79 16.35
C TYR A 76 -1.10 -6.93 15.08
N VAL A 77 -2.10 -7.03 14.20
CA VAL A 77 -2.06 -6.45 12.83
C VAL A 77 -1.82 -4.93 12.81
N ILE A 78 -2.42 -4.18 13.74
CA ILE A 78 -2.28 -2.73 13.79
C ILE A 78 -0.86 -2.34 14.20
N ASP A 79 -0.29 -3.02 15.19
CA ASP A 79 1.08 -2.77 15.63
C ASP A 79 2.12 -3.28 14.62
N CYS A 80 1.79 -4.33 13.86
CA CYS A 80 2.57 -4.81 12.73
C CYS A 80 2.70 -3.72 11.68
N LEU A 81 1.58 -3.16 11.22
CA LEU A 81 1.59 -2.04 10.27
C LEU A 81 2.37 -0.83 10.81
N ALA A 82 2.16 -0.47 12.08
CA ALA A 82 2.88 0.63 12.72
C ALA A 82 4.41 0.40 12.70
N GLU A 83 4.87 -0.78 13.09
CA GLU A 83 6.30 -1.13 13.09
C GLU A 83 6.88 -1.12 11.67
N ARG A 84 6.15 -1.68 10.70
CA ARG A 84 6.64 -1.78 9.33
C ARG A 84 6.68 -0.45 8.60
N LEU A 85 5.73 0.45 8.82
CA LEU A 85 5.76 1.81 8.29
C LEU A 85 6.89 2.64 8.93
N GLU A 86 7.17 2.44 10.21
CA GLU A 86 8.32 3.07 10.87
C GLU A 86 9.66 2.56 10.30
N THR A 87 9.76 1.26 10.01
CA THR A 87 10.94 0.70 9.34
C THR A 87 11.10 1.26 7.92
N LEU A 88 10.01 1.34 7.14
CA LEU A 88 10.02 1.95 5.81
C LEU A 88 10.47 3.42 5.85
N GLU A 89 9.94 4.21 6.78
CA GLU A 89 10.33 5.61 6.97
C GLU A 89 11.83 5.78 7.18
N ARG A 90 12.45 4.92 8.00
CA ARG A 90 13.90 4.95 8.23
C ARG A 90 14.69 4.60 6.98
N GLU A 91 14.24 3.60 6.24
CA GLU A 91 14.86 3.18 4.98
C GLU A 91 14.78 4.30 3.93
N MET A 92 13.77 5.16 3.97
CA MET A 92 13.61 6.32 3.07
C MET A 92 14.52 7.52 3.41
N SER A 93 15.35 7.45 4.46
CA SER A 93 16.18 8.58 4.88
C SER A 93 17.11 9.15 3.80
N GLY A 94 17.53 8.32 2.83
CA GLY A 94 18.35 8.73 1.68
C GLY A 94 17.57 9.00 0.38
N LEU A 95 16.23 8.92 0.40
CA LEU A 95 15.41 9.05 -0.80
C LEU A 95 15.08 10.52 -1.09
N VAL A 96 15.83 11.10 -2.02
CA VAL A 96 15.73 12.54 -2.35
C VAL A 96 14.37 12.88 -2.98
N GLY A 97 13.74 13.96 -2.50
CA GLY A 97 12.48 14.47 -3.05
C GLY A 97 11.21 13.81 -2.52
N PHE A 98 11.32 12.89 -1.57
CA PHE A 98 10.20 12.20 -0.91
C PHE A 98 10.13 12.49 0.60
N GLY A 99 10.61 13.67 1.02
CA GLY A 99 10.59 14.08 2.42
C GLY A 99 9.18 14.13 3.01
N ASP A 100 8.19 14.58 2.23
CA ASP A 100 6.79 14.58 2.66
C ASP A 100 6.23 13.17 2.83
N ALA A 101 6.46 12.25 1.89
CA ALA A 101 6.07 10.85 2.04
C ALA A 101 6.69 10.22 3.29
N ARG A 102 7.99 10.45 3.53
CA ARG A 102 8.69 9.97 4.72
C ARG A 102 8.04 10.48 6.01
N ARG A 103 7.76 11.78 6.08
CA ARG A 103 7.05 12.40 7.22
C ARG A 103 5.66 11.80 7.42
N ILE A 104 4.88 11.65 6.35
CA ILE A 104 3.54 11.05 6.40
C ILE A 104 3.61 9.63 6.96
N PHE A 105 4.55 8.79 6.52
CA PHE A 105 4.71 7.43 7.06
C PHE A 105 5.09 7.41 8.54
N ARG A 106 5.99 8.29 8.97
CA ARG A 106 6.35 8.44 10.38
C ARG A 106 5.11 8.75 11.23
N ASP A 107 4.34 9.74 10.80
CA ASP A 107 3.19 10.25 11.56
C ASP A 107 2.06 9.21 11.56
N THR A 108 1.87 8.50 10.45
CA THR A 108 0.95 7.35 10.33
C THR A 108 1.35 6.23 11.28
N ALA A 109 2.63 5.84 11.30
CA ALA A 109 3.15 4.80 12.18
C ALA A 109 2.93 5.16 13.66
N ALA A 110 3.15 6.42 14.03
CA ALA A 110 2.90 6.93 15.38
C ALA A 110 1.42 6.84 15.77
N GLN A 111 0.50 7.23 14.88
CA GLN A 111 -0.94 7.15 15.12
C GLN A 111 -1.42 5.70 15.26
N LEU A 112 -0.96 4.80 14.38
CA LEU A 112 -1.29 3.37 14.49
C LEU A 112 -0.77 2.77 15.81
N ARG A 113 0.43 3.14 16.24
CA ARG A 113 0.96 2.74 17.55
C ARG A 113 0.09 3.24 18.69
N ALA A 114 -0.35 4.50 18.63
CA ALA A 114 -1.24 5.06 19.65
C ALA A 114 -2.58 4.29 19.72
N ILE A 115 -3.15 3.91 18.57
CA ILE A 115 -4.34 3.05 18.51
C ILE A 115 -4.09 1.71 19.22
N THR A 116 -2.96 1.05 18.96
CA THR A 116 -2.60 -0.19 19.66
C THR A 116 -2.52 0.02 21.17
N GLN A 117 -1.81 1.06 21.63
CA GLN A 117 -1.63 1.33 23.07
C GLN A 117 -2.96 1.61 23.78
N ASN A 118 -3.87 2.33 23.14
CA ASN A 118 -5.19 2.64 23.69
C ASN A 118 -6.14 1.42 23.77
N ASN A 119 -5.80 0.32 23.08
CA ASN A 119 -6.61 -0.88 22.98
C ASN A 119 -5.84 -2.16 23.41
N LEU A 120 -4.72 -1.99 24.11
CA LEU A 120 -3.76 -3.02 24.49
C LEU A 120 -4.40 -4.17 25.26
N ASP A 121 -4.05 -5.41 24.89
CA ASP A 121 -4.38 -6.62 25.65
C ASP A 121 -3.26 -6.97 26.63
N PRO A 122 -3.44 -6.75 27.95
CA PRO A 122 -2.39 -7.04 28.93
C PRO A 122 -2.20 -8.54 29.17
N ASN A 123 -3.16 -9.38 28.74
CA ASN A 123 -3.10 -10.82 28.94
C ASN A 123 -2.39 -11.55 27.80
N GLN A 124 -2.06 -10.84 26.72
CA GLN A 124 -1.37 -11.41 25.57
C GLN A 124 0.13 -11.09 25.63
N PRO A 125 1.00 -12.07 25.37
CA PRO A 125 2.43 -11.82 25.32
C PRO A 125 2.77 -10.93 24.13
N ARG A 126 3.91 -10.24 24.21
CA ARG A 126 4.47 -9.58 23.02
C ARG A 126 5.01 -10.65 22.06
N ALA A 127 4.75 -10.51 20.77
CA ALA A 127 5.15 -11.49 19.76
C ALA A 127 6.00 -10.86 18.65
N ARG A 128 6.95 -11.60 18.09
CA ARG A 128 7.61 -11.20 16.84
C ARG A 128 6.90 -11.84 15.66
N MET A 129 6.66 -11.06 14.61
CA MET A 129 6.06 -11.58 13.38
C MET A 129 7.15 -11.93 12.38
N GLN A 130 6.87 -12.95 11.58
CA GLN A 130 7.73 -13.39 10.49
C GLN A 130 6.86 -13.74 9.28
N SER A 131 7.35 -13.43 8.07
CA SER A 131 6.68 -13.84 6.83
C SER A 131 6.75 -15.35 6.64
N ARG A 132 5.86 -15.92 5.83
CA ARG A 132 5.79 -17.37 5.58
C ARG A 132 7.10 -17.96 5.04
N ASP A 133 7.82 -17.20 4.21
CA ASP A 133 9.12 -17.57 3.63
C ASP A 133 10.31 -17.31 4.58
N GLY A 134 10.04 -16.74 5.76
CA GLY A 134 11.03 -16.45 6.77
C GLY A 134 11.91 -15.23 6.53
N ARG A 135 11.79 -14.56 5.37
CA ARG A 135 12.69 -13.49 4.94
C ARG A 135 12.45 -12.15 5.63
N LEU A 136 11.21 -11.89 6.03
CA LEU A 136 10.83 -10.65 6.71
C LEU A 136 10.48 -10.94 8.15
N ARG A 137 10.98 -10.10 9.06
CA ARG A 137 10.70 -10.16 10.50
C ARG A 137 10.39 -8.78 11.04
N SER A 138 9.55 -8.71 12.07
CA SER A 138 9.33 -7.46 12.79
C SER A 138 10.60 -7.03 13.53
N ALA A 139 10.99 -5.77 13.41
CA ALA A 139 12.23 -5.28 14.03
C ALA A 139 12.15 -5.32 15.57
N ARG A 140 10.94 -5.15 16.11
CA ARG A 140 10.63 -5.26 17.54
C ARG A 140 9.49 -6.25 17.82
N PRO A 141 9.36 -6.73 19.07
CA PRO A 141 8.14 -7.38 19.52
C PRO A 141 6.93 -6.46 19.35
N LEU A 142 5.82 -7.04 18.91
CA LEU A 142 4.54 -6.40 18.69
C LEU A 142 3.62 -6.60 19.89
N THR A 143 2.66 -5.69 20.03
CA THR A 143 1.67 -5.69 21.11
C THR A 143 0.30 -6.01 20.55
N ALA A 144 -0.45 -6.85 21.25
CA ALA A 144 -1.80 -7.24 20.86
C ALA A 144 -2.83 -6.17 21.25
N VAL A 145 -3.89 -6.10 20.45
CA VAL A 145 -5.14 -5.41 20.77
C VAL A 145 -6.14 -6.42 21.34
N THR A 146 -6.88 -6.01 22.37
CA THR A 146 -7.93 -6.85 22.97
C THR A 146 -8.96 -7.30 21.93
N PRO A 147 -9.39 -8.58 21.92
CA PRO A 147 -10.41 -9.05 20.98
C PRO A 147 -11.71 -8.22 21.03
N ALA A 148 -12.11 -7.76 22.22
CA ALA A 148 -13.31 -6.94 22.41
C ALA A 148 -13.24 -5.57 21.71
N ARG A 149 -12.05 -4.97 21.61
CA ARG A 149 -11.85 -3.64 20.98
C ARG A 149 -11.30 -3.73 19.55
N LYS A 150 -10.92 -4.93 19.08
CA LYS A 150 -10.28 -5.15 17.78
C LYS A 150 -11.01 -4.46 16.62
N ARG A 151 -12.32 -4.65 16.50
CA ARG A 151 -13.12 -4.03 15.41
C ARG A 151 -13.05 -2.50 15.43
N GLN A 152 -13.16 -1.89 16.61
CA GLN A 152 -13.06 -0.44 16.76
C GLN A 152 -11.65 0.06 16.42
N ALA A 153 -10.62 -0.61 16.92
CA ALA A 153 -9.23 -0.28 16.64
C ALA A 153 -8.91 -0.39 15.14
N ILE A 154 -9.41 -1.43 14.46
CA ILE A 154 -9.30 -1.60 13.01
C ILE A 154 -9.95 -0.44 12.26
N SER A 155 -11.17 -0.03 12.66
CA SER A 155 -11.85 1.11 12.04
C SER A 155 -11.04 2.40 12.17
N GLN A 156 -10.46 2.66 13.35
CA GLN A 156 -9.56 3.80 13.58
C GLN A 156 -8.30 3.71 12.70
N ALA A 157 -7.69 2.53 12.61
CA ALA A 157 -6.50 2.31 11.79
C ALA A 157 -6.77 2.52 10.28
N VAL A 158 -7.94 2.07 9.79
CA VAL A 158 -8.37 2.31 8.41
C VAL A 158 -8.54 3.81 8.14
N ALA A 159 -9.09 4.57 9.08
CA ALA A 159 -9.23 6.03 8.95
C ALA A 159 -7.86 6.73 8.88
N VAL A 160 -6.91 6.33 9.74
CA VAL A 160 -5.53 6.84 9.73
C VAL A 160 -4.85 6.56 8.37
N LEU A 161 -4.98 5.36 7.83
CA LEU A 161 -4.42 5.01 6.52
C LEU A 161 -5.08 5.79 5.37
N ALA A 162 -6.38 6.07 5.45
CA ALA A 162 -7.10 6.86 4.44
C ALA A 162 -6.68 8.34 4.44
N GLU A 163 -6.46 8.91 5.62
CA GLU A 163 -5.92 10.27 5.74
C GLU A 163 -4.50 10.35 5.19
N ALA A 164 -3.64 9.38 5.52
CA ALA A 164 -2.28 9.31 4.99
C ALA A 164 -2.24 9.19 3.46
N GLU A 165 -3.12 8.37 2.86
CA GLU A 165 -3.29 8.28 1.41
C GLU A 165 -3.65 9.63 0.80
N THR A 166 -4.59 10.35 1.41
CA THR A 166 -5.00 11.69 0.97
C THR A 166 -3.85 12.70 1.04
N GLN A 167 -3.05 12.66 2.12
CA GLN A 167 -1.88 13.51 2.26
C GLN A 167 -0.79 13.21 1.23
N LEU A 168 -0.59 11.94 0.87
CA LEU A 168 0.33 11.54 -0.20
C LEU A 168 -0.12 12.08 -1.56
N LEU A 169 -1.41 11.96 -1.88
CA LEU A 169 -1.98 12.50 -3.12
C LEU A 169 -1.80 14.02 -3.21
N ARG A 170 -2.10 14.75 -2.13
CA ARG A 170 -1.89 16.20 -2.03
C ARG A 170 -0.42 16.61 -2.18
N SER A 171 0.51 15.78 -1.67
CA SER A 171 1.95 16.00 -1.85
C SER A 171 2.37 15.81 -3.31
N GLY A 172 1.73 14.88 -4.03
CA GLY A 172 1.89 14.69 -5.46
C GLY A 172 1.40 15.88 -6.28
N GLU A 173 0.24 16.45 -5.93
CA GLU A 173 -0.30 17.66 -6.57
C GLU A 173 0.64 18.87 -6.42
N ALA A 174 1.27 19.01 -5.25
CA ALA A 174 2.27 20.07 -4.99
C ALA A 174 3.60 19.85 -5.72
N SER A 175 3.87 18.65 -6.25
CA SER A 175 5.11 18.29 -6.93
C SER A 175 4.82 17.69 -8.31
N SER A 176 4.58 18.55 -9.31
CA SER A 176 4.28 18.16 -10.70
C SER A 176 5.22 17.10 -11.30
N ARG A 177 6.53 17.17 -11.01
CA ARG A 177 7.54 16.19 -11.47
C ARG A 177 7.42 14.78 -10.85
N ARG A 178 6.71 14.64 -9.72
CA ARG A 178 6.62 13.38 -8.95
C ARG A 178 5.19 12.90 -8.69
N ALA A 179 4.21 13.53 -9.33
CA ALA A 179 2.80 13.26 -9.07
C ALA A 179 2.45 11.76 -9.26
N VAL A 180 2.96 11.14 -10.32
CA VAL A 180 2.75 9.71 -10.61
C VAL A 180 3.33 8.83 -9.51
N GLN A 181 4.54 9.11 -9.04
CA GLN A 181 5.20 8.33 -7.98
C GLN A 181 4.43 8.47 -6.65
N TYR A 182 3.95 9.67 -6.31
CA TYR A 182 3.10 9.85 -5.12
C TYR A 182 1.77 9.11 -5.24
N GLN A 183 1.14 9.10 -6.41
CA GLN A 183 -0.09 8.31 -6.65
C GLN A 183 0.15 6.81 -6.47
N GLN A 184 1.26 6.28 -7.00
CA GLN A 184 1.62 4.87 -6.84
C GLN A 184 1.88 4.50 -5.37
N ILE A 185 2.59 5.36 -4.64
CA ILE A 185 2.86 5.18 -3.21
C ILE A 185 1.54 5.23 -2.42
N ALA A 186 0.65 6.18 -2.73
CA ALA A 186 -0.66 6.30 -2.11
C ALA A 186 -1.52 5.05 -2.33
N ALA A 187 -1.58 4.56 -3.58
CA ALA A 187 -2.32 3.33 -3.91
C ALA A 187 -1.77 2.11 -3.16
N ALA A 188 -0.44 1.95 -3.09
CA ALA A 188 0.19 0.86 -2.35
C ALA A 188 -0.07 0.93 -0.83
N LEU A 189 -0.06 2.13 -0.25
CA LEU A 189 -0.49 2.32 1.14
C LEU A 189 -1.96 1.93 1.31
N GLY A 190 -2.82 2.34 0.37
CA GLY A 190 -4.25 2.06 0.36
C GLY A 190 -4.60 0.57 0.37
N SER A 191 -3.79 -0.28 -0.26
CA SER A 191 -3.94 -1.75 -0.21
C SER A 191 -3.87 -2.32 1.20
N ASN A 192 -3.15 -1.68 2.13
CA ASN A 192 -3.10 -2.10 3.54
C ASN A 192 -4.45 -1.91 4.26
N LYS A 193 -5.36 -1.06 3.74
CA LYS A 193 -6.73 -0.98 4.25
C LYS A 193 -7.52 -2.24 3.93
N VAL A 194 -7.26 -2.87 2.79
CA VAL A 194 -7.91 -4.12 2.40
C VAL A 194 -7.50 -5.23 3.37
N LEU A 195 -6.20 -5.34 3.66
CA LEU A 195 -5.68 -6.24 4.70
C LEU A 195 -6.46 -6.07 6.01
N LEU A 196 -6.60 -4.84 6.51
CA LEU A 196 -7.27 -4.57 7.78
C LEU A 196 -8.76 -4.97 7.80
N ARG A 197 -9.43 -5.00 6.65
CA ARG A 197 -10.84 -5.41 6.55
C ARG A 197 -11.00 -6.93 6.45
N SER A 198 -9.94 -7.66 6.12
CA SER A 198 -9.94 -9.11 5.95
C SER A 198 -9.62 -9.88 7.24
N VAL A 199 -9.23 -9.17 8.32
CA VAL A 199 -8.77 -9.75 9.59
C VAL A 199 -9.74 -9.54 10.74
#